data_AF-A0A223KNP2-F1
#
_entry.id   AF-A0A223KNP2-F1
#
_cell.length_a   1.000
_cell.length_b   1.000
_cell.length_c   1.000
_cell.angle_alpha   90.00
_cell.angle_beta   90.00
_cell.angle_gamma   90.00
#
_symmetry.space_group_name_H-M   'P 1'
#
loop_
_entity.id
_entity.type
_entity.pdbx_description
1 polymer ?
#
loop_
_entity_poly.entity_id
_entity_poly.type
_entity_poly.pdbx_seq_one_letter_code
_entity_poly.pdbx_strand_id
1 'polypeptide(L)'
;MENLDKKLLGKLIRLRRMEMDITTDEFAFKIGIDSNTLNRIERGVHLPESNTLYKINQNTGISIDRLFNEHSKLANENKGD
;
A
#
# COMPACT_ATOMS: atom_id res chain seq x y z
N MET A 1 -8.17 8.41 17.17
CA MET A 1 -6.72 8.37 16.85
C MET A 1 -6.56 7.87 15.43
N GLU A 2 -6.06 8.73 14.56
CA GLU A 2 -5.66 8.34 13.22
C GLU A 2 -4.53 7.33 13.32
N ASN A 3 -4.70 6.15 12.73
CA ASN A 3 -3.69 5.10 12.79
C ASN A 3 -2.68 5.38 11.67
N LEU A 4 -1.61 6.10 12.03
CA LEU A 4 -0.53 6.58 11.16
C LEU A 4 0.00 5.48 10.23
N ASP A 5 0.01 4.24 10.71
CA ASP A 5 0.48 3.06 9.99
C ASP A 5 -0.36 2.75 8.75
N LYS A 6 -1.70 2.94 8.82
CA LYS A 6 -2.60 2.71 7.68
C LYS A 6 -2.36 3.70 6.57
N LYS A 7 -2.25 4.99 6.93
CA LYS A 7 -1.99 6.07 5.98
C LYS A 7 -0.63 5.89 5.31
N LEU A 8 0.39 5.52 6.07
CA LEU A 8 1.73 5.32 5.55
C LEU A 8 1.77 4.13 4.59
N LEU A 9 1.22 2.98 4.98
CA LEU A 9 1.19 1.79 4.13
C LEU A 9 0.37 2.04 2.85
N GLY A 10 -0.79 2.69 2.96
CA GLY A 10 -1.61 3.09 1.81
C GLY A 10 -0.85 3.97 0.81
N LYS A 11 -0.11 4.98 1.32
CA LYS A 11 0.73 5.84 0.49
C LYS A 11 1.84 5.04 -0.21
N LEU A 12 2.51 4.12 0.47
CA LEU A 12 3.57 3.30 -0.13
C LEU A 12 3.01 2.42 -1.26
N ILE A 13 1.85 1.78 -1.07
CA ILE A 13 1.18 0.99 -2.11
C ILE A 13 0.87 1.87 -3.32
N ARG A 14 0.31 3.07 -3.09
CA ARG A 14 0.03 4.03 -4.15
C ARG A 14 1.29 4.44 -4.92
N LEU A 15 2.39 4.72 -4.22
CA LEU A 15 3.66 5.09 -4.84
C LEU A 15 4.15 3.98 -5.78
N ARG A 16 4.14 2.73 -5.34
CA ARG A 16 4.55 1.60 -6.18
C ARG A 16 3.63 1.39 -7.39
N ARG A 17 2.32 1.60 -7.22
CA ARG A 17 1.40 1.60 -8.36
C ARG A 17 1.75 2.70 -9.36
N MET A 18 2.06 3.90 -8.89
CA MET A 18 2.45 5.02 -9.76
C MET A 18 3.79 4.77 -10.46
N GLU A 19 4.76 4.10 -9.81
CA GLU A 19 6.02 3.66 -10.44
C GLU A 19 5.79 2.66 -11.59
N MET A 20 4.65 1.96 -11.59
CA MET A 20 4.24 1.05 -12.66
C MET A 20 3.46 1.75 -13.78
N ASP A 21 3.18 3.05 -13.67
CA ASP A 21 2.42 3.87 -14.63
C ASP A 21 1.03 3.30 -14.98
N ILE A 22 0.31 2.84 -13.95
CA ILE A 22 -1.06 2.30 -14.10
C ILE A 22 -2.06 2.98 -13.16
N THR A 23 -3.31 3.00 -13.60
CA THR A 23 -4.45 3.54 -12.86
C THR A 23 -4.81 2.64 -11.66
N THR A 24 -5.60 3.19 -10.73
CA THR A 24 -6.15 2.41 -9.62
C THR A 24 -6.99 1.23 -10.12
N ASP A 25 -7.80 1.42 -11.17
CA ASP A 25 -8.64 0.35 -11.72
C ASP A 25 -7.80 -0.80 -12.32
N GLU A 26 -6.77 -0.46 -13.09
CA GLU A 26 -5.85 -1.46 -13.68
C GLU A 26 -5.09 -2.22 -12.59
N PHE A 27 -4.64 -1.54 -11.54
CA PHE A 27 -3.94 -2.20 -10.44
C PHE A 27 -4.87 -3.10 -9.64
N ALA A 28 -6.09 -2.65 -9.34
CA ALA A 28 -7.10 -3.44 -8.64
C ALA A 28 -7.47 -4.69 -9.44
N PHE A 29 -7.67 -4.54 -10.75
CA PHE A 29 -7.89 -5.64 -11.67
C PHE A 29 -6.72 -6.63 -11.65
N LYS A 30 -5.48 -6.13 -11.76
CA LYS A 30 -4.26 -6.94 -11.77
C LYS A 30 -4.07 -7.79 -10.50
N ILE A 31 -4.43 -7.26 -9.33
CA ILE A 31 -4.34 -7.99 -8.06
C ILE A 31 -5.65 -8.72 -7.69
N GLY A 32 -6.69 -8.62 -8.52
CA GLY A 32 -7.97 -9.30 -8.33
C GLY A 32 -8.73 -8.83 -7.09
N ILE A 33 -8.88 -7.50 -6.93
CA ILE A 33 -9.76 -6.88 -5.92
C ILE A 33 -10.61 -5.77 -6.57
N ASP A 34 -11.61 -5.28 -5.83
CA ASP A 34 -12.42 -4.14 -6.24
C ASP A 34 -11.62 -2.81 -6.15
N SER A 35 -11.83 -1.92 -7.13
CA SER A 35 -11.10 -0.64 -7.21
C SER A 35 -11.44 0.31 -6.06
N ASN A 36 -12.70 0.32 -5.57
CA ASN A 36 -13.03 1.12 -4.38
C ASN A 36 -12.29 0.60 -3.15
N THR A 37 -12.10 -0.73 -3.05
CA THR A 37 -11.30 -1.34 -1.99
C THR A 37 -9.85 -0.88 -2.06
N LEU A 38 -9.23 -0.92 -3.25
CA LEU A 38 -7.88 -0.40 -3.45
C LEU A 38 -7.77 1.09 -3.12
N ASN A 39 -8.70 1.92 -3.61
CA ASN A 39 -8.72 3.36 -3.33
C ASN A 39 -8.81 3.65 -1.83
N ARG A 40 -9.63 2.90 -1.08
CA ARG A 40 -9.72 3.02 0.38
C ARG A 40 -8.42 2.60 1.08
N ILE A 41 -7.73 1.57 0.58
CA ILE A 41 -6.41 1.17 1.07
C ILE A 41 -5.39 2.27 0.82
N GLU A 42 -5.28 2.78 -0.41
CA GLU A 42 -4.30 3.81 -0.77
C GLU A 42 -4.49 5.13 0.00
N ARG A 43 -5.72 5.43 0.40
CA ARG A 43 -6.06 6.59 1.25
C ARG A 43 -5.86 6.33 2.75
N GLY A 44 -5.49 5.10 3.14
CA GLY A 44 -5.33 4.70 4.55
C GLY A 44 -6.65 4.56 5.31
N VAL A 45 -7.79 4.51 4.61
CA VAL A 45 -9.10 4.25 5.22
C VAL A 45 -9.16 2.81 5.73
N HIS A 46 -8.59 1.89 4.96
CA HIS A 46 -8.50 0.46 5.28
C HIS A 46 -7.05 -0.02 5.28
N LEU A 47 -6.78 -1.03 6.10
CA LEU A 47 -5.57 -1.82 5.94
C LEU A 47 -5.80 -2.87 4.85
N PRO A 48 -4.80 -3.16 4.01
CA PRO A 48 -4.85 -4.34 3.17
C PRO A 48 -4.85 -5.58 4.06
N GLU A 49 -5.74 -6.53 3.76
CA GLU A 49 -5.70 -7.85 4.37
C GLU A 49 -4.43 -8.60 3.94
N SER A 50 -4.04 -9.63 4.69
CA SER A 50 -2.87 -10.47 4.35
C SER A 50 -2.98 -11.06 2.94
N ASN A 51 -4.17 -11.50 2.53
CA ASN A 51 -4.42 -11.98 1.18
C ASN A 51 -4.23 -10.89 0.11
N THR A 52 -4.60 -9.65 0.41
CA THR A 52 -4.37 -8.50 -0.50
C THR A 52 -2.88 -8.20 -0.62
N LEU A 53 -2.13 -8.23 0.48
CA LEU A 53 -0.66 -8.10 0.45
C LEU A 53 -0.02 -9.21 -0.38
N TYR A 54 -0.46 -10.46 -0.19
CA TYR A 54 0.00 -11.58 -1.00
C TYR A 54 -0.29 -11.37 -2.50
N LYS A 55 -1.53 -11.00 -2.85
CA LYS A 55 -1.92 -10.70 -4.24
C LYS A 55 -1.11 -9.57 -4.85
N ILE A 56 -0.83 -8.51 -4.10
CA ILE A 56 0.06 -7.43 -4.54
C ILE A 56 1.43 -8.02 -4.89
N ASN A 57 2.05 -8.75 -3.97
CA ASN A 57 3.37 -9.33 -4.20
C ASN A 57 3.42 -10.22 -5.45
N GLN A 58 2.49 -11.18 -5.55
CA GLN A 58 2.49 -12.17 -6.63
C GLN A 58 2.25 -11.58 -8.02
N ASN A 59 1.42 -10.53 -8.14
CA ASN A 59 1.02 -10.00 -9.44
C ASN A 59 1.85 -8.78 -9.90
N THR A 60 2.69 -8.23 -9.01
CA THR A 60 3.38 -6.94 -9.25
C THR A 60 4.87 -6.99 -8.95
N GLY A 61 5.33 -8.00 -8.20
CA GLY A 61 6.70 -8.09 -7.72
C GLY A 61 7.03 -7.13 -6.57
N ILE A 62 6.06 -6.34 -6.07
CA ILE A 62 6.28 -5.48 -4.91
C ILE A 62 6.59 -6.34 -3.68
N SER A 63 7.81 -6.23 -3.16
CA SER A 63 8.23 -6.89 -1.92
C SER A 63 7.49 -6.29 -0.73
N ILE A 64 6.84 -7.16 0.05
CA ILE A 64 6.14 -6.78 1.28
C ILE A 64 7.14 -6.39 2.36
N ASP A 65 8.27 -7.07 2.45
CA ASP A 65 9.37 -6.71 3.36
C ASP A 65 9.87 -5.28 3.09
N ARG A 66 9.97 -4.90 1.80
CA ARG A 66 10.35 -3.54 1.42
C ARG A 66 9.31 -2.51 1.87
N LEU A 67 8.01 -2.81 1.75
CA LEU A 67 6.95 -1.92 2.25
C LEU A 67 7.06 -1.73 3.77
N PHE A 68 7.33 -2.78 4.54
CA PHE A 68 7.49 -2.69 6.00
C PHE A 68 8.77 -1.97 6.43
N ASN A 69 9.87 -2.17 5.70
CA ASN A 69 11.12 -1.48 5.97
C ASN A 69 10.99 0.04 5.72
N GLU A 70 10.31 0.44 4.64
CA GLU A 70 10.02 1.84 4.35
C GLU A 70 9.06 2.44 5.39
N HIS A 71 8.05 1.69 5.83
CA HIS A 71 7.20 2.09 6.96
C HIS A 71 8.02 2.34 8.23
N SER A 72 8.93 1.42 8.58
CA SER A 72 9.75 1.52 9.80
C SER A 72 10.69 2.73 9.77
N LYS A 73 11.31 3.03 8.62
CA LYS A 73 12.18 4.21 8.46
C LYS A 73 11.41 5.51 8.66
N LEU A 74 10.29 5.66 7.94
CA LEU A 74 9.46 6.86 7.99
C LEU A 74 8.79 7.04 9.37
N ALA A 75 8.43 5.95 10.05
CA ALA A 75 7.90 6.01 11.42
C ALA A 75 8.94 6.49 12.45
N ASN A 76 10.23 6.23 12.22
CA ASN A 76 11.31 6.66 13.10
C ASN A 76 11.76 8.11 12.85
N GLU A 77 11.68 8.59 11.60
CA GLU A 77 12.00 9.98 11.25
C GLU A 77 11.00 10.99 11.84
N ASN A 78 9.72 10.60 11.99
CA ASN A 78 8.68 11.46 12.58
C ASN A 78 8.69 11.53 14.12
N LYS A 79 9.65 10.87 14.79
CA LYS A 79 9.84 10.91 16.26
C LYS A 79 11.01 11.82 16.68
N GLY A 80 11.60 12.54 15.72
CA GLY A 80 12.77 13.41 15.92
C GLY A 80 12.47 14.90 16.11
N ASP A 81 11.21 15.30 16.22
CA ASP A 81 10.76 16.67 16.57
C ASP A 81 10.10 16.70 17.95
#